data_AF-A0A1R2BJ81-F1
#
_entry.id   AF-A0A1R2BJ81-F1
#
_cell.length_a   1.000
_cell.length_b   1.000
_cell.length_c   1.000
_cell.angle_alpha   90.00
_cell.angle_beta   90.00
_cell.angle_gamma   90.00
#
_symmetry.space_group_name_H-M   'P 1'
#
loop_
_entity.id
_entity.type
_entity.pdbx_description
1 polymer ?
#
loop_
_entity_poly.entity_id
_entity_poly.type
_entity_poly.pdbx_seq_one_letter_code
_entity_poly.pdbx_strand_id
1 'polypeptide(L)'
;MKIGNFDVLPPKEAYSYHPPPGQCLIETEYFVERLVFSNQELKEWEKVMLEQLDRHLSQNNLQLSDQSTKLRFLYGQGWNIPQTFEALNYHLKWKQEWPPHKSLIPLLQPLLTSGGVYIHGRDKFFRPAIIICPSKLMQFPYHLHLAACYFLLEFILETMLIPGQIENWVLIVDLKNYMISNFLVQKKFLSELFTHYPCRIGKIYLFRGDKGLCGLNKFLTPNTLYKVQVVEKKNCMLNDFEPGQLEVKYGGSVRNIKAFWPLSVVGASFRGMNDSIQEFISTNSSYREYFQGNAKICSDLSSLKASLQGEKESFISNNDFRDEVWQRLELISASYSFLALERLGTQENEEKKEKSEKKNEKKEKRNKLLSEEMTLASTCGPNRMINDETEIPFACNICNSDCLIF
;
A
#
# COMPACT_ATOMS: atom_id res chain seq x y z
N MET A 1 2.38 -17.75 19.17
CA MET A 1 2.14 -16.85 20.32
C MET A 1 0.66 -16.95 20.68
N LYS A 2 0.31 -17.37 21.90
CA LYS A 2 -1.09 -17.41 22.37
C LYS A 2 -1.42 -16.04 22.98
N ILE A 3 -2.05 -15.17 22.22
CA ILE A 3 -2.79 -14.03 22.80
C ILE A 3 -4.16 -14.63 23.19
N GLY A 4 -4.31 -15.17 24.40
CA GLY A 4 -5.53 -15.88 24.79
C GLY A 4 -5.70 -17.26 24.10
N ASN A 5 -6.95 -17.62 23.73
CA ASN A 5 -7.36 -18.92 23.16
C ASN A 5 -7.50 -18.92 21.61
N PHE A 6 -6.86 -18.00 20.89
CA PHE A 6 -7.11 -17.83 19.45
C PHE A 6 -6.13 -18.62 18.56
N ASP A 7 -6.64 -19.42 17.63
CA ASP A 7 -5.89 -19.97 16.49
C ASP A 7 -5.97 -18.97 15.32
N VAL A 8 -5.13 -17.93 15.37
CA VAL A 8 -5.03 -16.89 14.31
C VAL A 8 -3.84 -17.14 13.37
N LEU A 9 -3.23 -18.32 13.50
CA LEU A 9 -2.11 -18.76 12.68
C LEU A 9 -2.52 -18.83 11.20
N PRO A 10 -1.54 -18.79 10.27
CA PRO A 10 -1.82 -19.09 8.88
C PRO A 10 -2.48 -20.47 8.77
N PRO A 11 -3.52 -20.63 7.91
CA PRO A 11 -4.14 -21.93 7.71
C PRO A 11 -3.11 -22.94 7.17
N LYS A 12 -3.32 -24.24 7.42
CA LYS A 12 -2.33 -25.28 7.08
C LYS A 12 -1.99 -25.26 5.59
N GLU A 13 -3.00 -25.05 4.76
CA GLU A 13 -2.90 -24.96 3.31
C GLU A 13 -1.99 -23.81 2.85
N ALA A 14 -1.90 -22.73 3.64
CA ALA A 14 -1.08 -21.57 3.32
C ALA A 14 0.42 -21.89 3.33
N TYR A 15 0.86 -22.88 4.10
CA TYR A 15 2.26 -23.32 4.13
C TYR A 15 2.66 -24.10 2.88
N SER A 16 1.69 -24.64 2.14
CA SER A 16 1.88 -25.34 0.86
C SER A 16 1.65 -24.42 -0.34
N TYR A 17 1.21 -23.19 -0.12
CA TYR A 17 1.04 -22.17 -1.15
C TYR A 17 2.37 -21.59 -1.59
N HIS A 18 2.56 -21.47 -2.90
CA HIS A 18 3.72 -20.83 -3.49
C HIS A 18 3.25 -19.70 -4.41
N PRO A 19 3.62 -18.43 -4.12
CA PRO A 19 3.18 -17.32 -4.93
C PRO A 19 3.75 -17.44 -6.36
N PRO A 20 2.92 -17.30 -7.40
CA PRO A 20 3.43 -17.28 -8.77
C PRO A 20 4.27 -16.00 -8.99
N PRO A 21 5.14 -15.96 -10.01
CA PRO A 21 6.07 -14.84 -10.22
C PRO A 21 5.43 -13.45 -10.19
N GLY A 22 4.25 -13.29 -10.82
CA GLY A 22 3.50 -12.03 -10.83
C GLY A 22 2.87 -11.63 -9.48
N GLN A 23 2.82 -12.54 -8.50
CA GLN A 23 2.46 -12.25 -7.11
C GLN A 23 3.70 -12.05 -6.22
N CYS A 24 4.91 -12.30 -6.73
CA CYS A 24 6.17 -11.96 -6.05
C CYS A 24 6.68 -10.58 -6.46
N LEU A 25 6.65 -10.27 -7.77
CA LEU A 25 7.18 -9.05 -8.36
C LEU A 25 6.26 -8.57 -9.48
N ILE A 26 5.80 -7.32 -9.37
CA ILE A 26 5.05 -6.63 -10.41
C ILE A 26 6.05 -5.77 -11.20
N GLU A 27 6.21 -6.08 -12.48
CA GLU A 27 7.01 -5.28 -13.41
C GLU A 27 6.07 -4.73 -14.50
N THR A 28 5.97 -3.40 -14.59
CA THR A 28 5.22 -2.71 -15.64
C THR A 28 6.15 -1.72 -16.35
N GLU A 29 5.69 -1.14 -17.46
CA GLU A 29 6.43 -0.07 -18.14
C GLU A 29 6.59 1.20 -17.27
N TYR A 30 5.76 1.38 -16.24
CA TYR A 30 5.76 2.59 -15.40
C TYR A 30 6.47 2.40 -14.06
N PHE A 31 6.45 1.19 -13.51
CA PHE A 31 7.01 0.92 -12.19
C PHE A 31 7.34 -0.56 -11.98
N VAL A 32 8.19 -0.80 -10.98
CA VAL A 32 8.50 -2.11 -10.42
C VAL A 32 8.14 -2.11 -8.94
N GLU A 33 7.40 -3.12 -8.47
CA GLU A 33 7.10 -3.32 -7.05
C GLU A 33 7.22 -4.78 -6.66
N ARG A 34 8.03 -5.06 -5.63
CA ARG A 34 8.11 -6.38 -5.01
C ARG A 34 7.03 -6.52 -3.94
N LEU A 35 6.34 -7.65 -3.94
CA LEU A 35 5.31 -8.02 -2.97
C LEU A 35 5.84 -9.01 -1.93
N VAL A 36 6.63 -9.99 -2.39
CA VAL A 36 7.26 -11.04 -1.56
C VAL A 36 8.77 -10.82 -1.56
N PHE A 37 9.38 -10.72 -0.37
CA PHE A 37 10.77 -10.29 -0.19
C PHE A 37 11.66 -11.40 0.32
N SER A 38 11.20 -12.15 1.32
CA SER A 38 12.04 -13.17 1.93
C SER A 38 12.23 -14.34 0.98
N ASN A 39 13.46 -14.87 0.95
CA ASN A 39 13.82 -16.07 0.18
C ASN A 39 13.45 -16.02 -1.32
N GLN A 40 13.40 -14.82 -1.90
CA GLN A 40 13.25 -14.64 -3.33
C GLN A 40 14.60 -14.39 -3.99
N GLU A 41 14.71 -14.74 -5.28
CA GLU A 41 15.85 -14.31 -6.09
C GLU A 41 15.80 -12.79 -6.29
N LEU A 42 16.94 -12.15 -6.03
CA LEU A 42 17.13 -10.72 -6.23
C LEU A 42 17.66 -10.45 -7.62
N LYS A 43 17.13 -9.41 -8.26
CA LYS A 43 17.70 -8.84 -9.48
C LYS A 43 19.07 -8.22 -9.15
N GLU A 44 19.96 -8.18 -10.14
CA GLU A 44 21.31 -7.61 -9.95
C GLU A 44 21.28 -6.16 -9.45
N TRP A 45 20.36 -5.35 -9.97
CA TRP A 45 20.22 -3.97 -9.54
C TRP A 45 19.71 -3.85 -8.08
N GLU A 46 18.90 -4.79 -7.59
CA GLU A 46 18.50 -4.81 -6.17
C GLU A 46 19.70 -5.10 -5.26
N LYS A 47 20.58 -6.03 -5.68
CA LYS A 47 21.83 -6.35 -4.95
C LYS A 47 22.73 -5.12 -4.86
N VAL A 48 22.93 -4.42 -5.98
CA VAL A 48 23.71 -3.18 -6.02
C VAL A 48 23.14 -2.12 -5.07
N MET A 49 21.82 -1.95 -5.05
CA MET A 49 21.17 -0.97 -4.14
C MET A 49 21.28 -1.37 -2.67
N LEU A 50 21.20 -2.67 -2.36
CA LEU A 50 21.43 -3.17 -1.00
C LEU A 50 22.87 -2.92 -0.53
N GLU A 51 23.87 -3.18 -1.38
CA GLU A 51 25.28 -2.90 -1.07
C GLU A 51 25.53 -1.40 -0.86
N GLN A 52 24.87 -0.53 -1.64
CA GLN A 52 24.93 0.92 -1.43
C GLN A 52 24.32 1.33 -0.10
N LEU A 53 23.15 0.78 0.23
CA LEU A 53 22.50 1.05 1.51
C LEU A 53 23.35 0.55 2.68
N ASP A 54 23.92 -0.65 2.60
CA ASP A 54 24.74 -1.23 3.66
C ASP A 54 26.01 -0.41 3.94
N ARG A 55 26.64 0.14 2.89
CA ARG A 55 27.72 1.11 3.05
C ARG A 55 27.26 2.37 3.77
N HIS A 56 26.11 2.92 3.39
CA HIS A 56 25.56 4.12 4.01
C HIS A 56 25.13 3.90 5.47
N LEU A 57 24.55 2.75 5.78
CA LEU A 57 24.19 2.35 7.15
C LEU A 57 25.45 2.23 8.02
N SER A 58 26.49 1.57 7.51
CA SER A 58 27.77 1.40 8.20
C SER A 58 28.46 2.74 8.49
N GLN A 59 28.45 3.66 7.52
CA GLN A 59 28.99 5.02 7.70
C GLN A 59 28.29 5.82 8.81
N ASN A 60 27.03 5.51 9.09
CA ASN A 60 26.21 6.17 10.10
C ASN A 60 26.02 5.32 11.38
N ASN A 61 26.85 4.29 11.57
CA ASN A 61 26.82 3.39 12.74
C ASN A 61 25.47 2.70 12.99
N LEU A 62 24.68 2.47 11.94
CA LEU A 62 23.44 1.70 12.00
C LEU A 62 23.68 0.32 11.40
N GLN A 63 23.29 -0.74 12.11
CA GLN A 63 23.38 -2.11 11.61
C GLN A 63 21.99 -2.73 11.51
N LEU A 64 21.66 -3.27 10.34
CA LEU A 64 20.45 -4.03 10.11
C LEU A 64 20.75 -5.24 9.22
N SER A 65 20.65 -6.43 9.80
CA SER A 65 20.92 -7.68 9.09
C SER A 65 19.77 -8.12 8.19
N ASP A 66 18.52 -7.73 8.49
CA ASP A 66 17.36 -8.16 7.72
C ASP A 66 17.32 -7.52 6.31
N GLN A 67 17.72 -8.31 5.32
CA GLN A 67 17.68 -7.96 3.90
C GLN A 67 16.26 -7.63 3.43
N SER A 68 15.23 -8.33 3.94
CA SER A 68 13.85 -8.12 3.50
C SER A 68 13.37 -6.74 3.93
N THR A 69 13.64 -6.35 5.18
CA THR A 69 13.34 -4.99 5.66
C THR A 69 14.12 -3.94 4.89
N LYS A 70 15.44 -4.10 4.71
CA LYS A 70 16.24 -3.15 3.90
C LYS A 70 15.65 -2.93 2.51
N LEU A 71 15.32 -4.02 1.81
CA LEU A 71 14.77 -3.97 0.47
C LEU A 71 13.37 -3.34 0.43
N ARG A 72 12.50 -3.62 1.41
CA ARG A 72 11.19 -2.96 1.54
C ARG A 72 11.30 -1.46 1.65
N PHE A 73 12.22 -0.96 2.47
CA PHE A 73 12.45 0.47 2.63
C PHE A 73 13.05 1.09 1.36
N LEU A 74 13.96 0.41 0.66
CA LEU A 74 14.46 0.86 -0.65
C LEU A 74 13.33 1.03 -1.67
N TYR A 75 12.46 0.03 -1.83
CA TYR A 75 11.28 0.16 -2.70
C TYR A 75 10.36 1.29 -2.23
N GLY A 76 10.09 1.38 -0.92
CA GLY A 76 9.19 2.38 -0.35
C GLY A 76 9.68 3.82 -0.52
N GLN A 77 11.00 4.03 -0.57
CA GLN A 77 11.62 5.35 -0.80
C GLN A 77 12.11 5.55 -2.23
N GLY A 78 11.67 4.72 -3.18
CA GLY A 78 11.99 4.88 -4.60
C GLY A 78 13.49 4.85 -4.88
N TRP A 79 14.23 3.97 -4.18
CA TRP A 79 15.67 3.74 -4.36
C TRP A 79 16.57 4.91 -3.93
N ASN A 80 16.03 5.89 -3.21
CA ASN A 80 16.82 7.00 -2.67
C ASN A 80 17.53 6.59 -1.37
N ILE A 81 18.86 6.40 -1.41
CA ILE A 81 19.64 5.91 -0.26
C ILE A 81 19.51 6.82 0.98
N PRO A 82 19.73 8.16 0.91
CA PRO A 82 19.57 9.02 2.08
C PRO A 82 18.15 8.96 2.69
N GLN A 83 17.10 9.03 1.86
CA GLN A 83 15.73 8.96 2.34
C GLN A 83 15.39 7.59 2.93
N THR A 84 15.95 6.52 2.35
CA THR A 84 15.83 5.15 2.88
C THR A 84 16.43 5.06 4.26
N PHE A 85 17.62 5.62 4.46
CA PHE A 85 18.28 5.67 5.77
C PHE A 85 17.42 6.39 6.81
N GLU A 86 16.92 7.60 6.51
CA GLU A 86 16.09 8.37 7.43
C GLU A 86 14.79 7.63 7.78
N ALA A 87 14.10 7.08 6.77
CA ALA A 87 12.88 6.31 6.98
C ALA A 87 13.13 5.05 7.83
N LEU A 88 14.25 4.36 7.59
CA LEU A 88 14.61 3.16 8.34
C LEU A 88 14.98 3.50 9.79
N ASN A 89 15.79 4.53 10.01
CA ASN A 89 16.15 5.00 11.35
C ASN A 89 14.90 5.42 12.15
N TYR A 90 13.97 6.13 11.49
CA TYR A 90 12.69 6.49 12.09
C TYR A 90 11.87 5.26 12.46
N HIS A 91 11.75 4.29 11.54
CA HIS A 91 11.04 3.04 11.80
C HIS A 91 11.63 2.25 12.96
N LEU A 92 12.96 2.12 13.02
CA LEU A 92 13.63 1.37 14.08
C LEU A 92 13.43 2.02 15.46
N LYS A 93 13.49 3.35 15.54
CA LYS A 93 13.16 4.10 16.77
C LYS A 93 11.70 3.89 17.17
N TRP A 94 10.78 4.09 16.24
CA TRP A 94 9.35 3.86 16.47
C TRP A 94 9.09 2.43 16.95
N LYS A 95 9.76 1.42 16.36
CA LYS A 95 9.62 0.01 16.74
C LYS A 95 10.10 -0.26 18.16
N GLN A 96 11.19 0.38 18.59
CA GLN A 96 11.71 0.27 19.96
C GLN A 96 10.77 0.92 20.98
N GLU A 97 10.12 2.02 20.60
CA GLU A 97 9.20 2.77 21.46
C GLU A 97 7.78 2.18 21.48
N TRP A 98 7.44 1.32 20.52
CA TRP A 98 6.10 0.75 20.36
C TRP A 98 5.72 -0.11 21.57
N PRO A 99 4.61 0.20 22.28
CA PRO A 99 4.26 -0.51 23.50
C PRO A 99 3.78 -1.95 23.22
N PRO A 100 3.95 -2.87 24.18
CA PRO A 100 3.52 -4.25 24.03
C PRO A 100 2.02 -4.38 23.72
N HIS A 101 1.65 -5.27 22.81
CA HIS A 101 0.24 -5.49 22.39
C HIS A 101 -0.76 -5.60 23.53
N LYS A 102 -0.43 -6.38 24.57
CA LYS A 102 -1.36 -6.64 25.70
C LYS A 102 -1.75 -5.38 26.45
N SER A 103 -0.85 -4.40 26.52
CA SER A 103 -1.08 -3.18 27.27
C SER A 103 -1.92 -2.15 26.50
N LEU A 104 -1.92 -2.24 25.17
CA LEU A 104 -2.78 -1.42 24.29
C LEU A 104 -4.23 -1.89 24.23
N ILE A 105 -4.52 -3.19 24.45
CA ILE A 105 -5.88 -3.74 24.28
C ILE A 105 -6.94 -2.99 25.09
N PRO A 106 -6.79 -2.72 26.41
CA PRO A 106 -7.80 -2.02 27.18
C PRO A 106 -8.12 -0.62 26.63
N LEU A 107 -7.09 0.09 26.15
CA LEU A 107 -7.20 1.41 25.54
C LEU A 107 -7.94 1.36 24.20
N LEU A 108 -7.60 0.39 23.36
CA LEU A 108 -8.11 0.27 21.99
C LEU A 108 -9.43 -0.49 21.90
N GLN A 109 -9.83 -1.22 22.95
CA GLN A 109 -11.00 -2.09 22.97
C GLN A 109 -12.30 -1.41 22.47
N PRO A 110 -12.64 -0.16 22.86
CA PRO A 110 -13.82 0.51 22.34
C PRO A 110 -13.80 0.67 20.81
N LEU A 111 -12.64 1.01 20.25
CA LEU A 111 -12.46 1.16 18.81
C LEU A 111 -12.43 -0.19 18.09
N LEU A 112 -11.67 -1.17 18.61
CA LEU A 112 -11.56 -2.52 18.05
C LEU A 112 -12.92 -3.24 18.01
N THR A 113 -13.81 -2.98 18.96
CA THR A 113 -15.16 -3.57 19.02
C THR A 113 -16.22 -2.76 18.25
N SER A 114 -15.91 -1.55 17.76
CA SER A 114 -16.86 -0.72 17.00
C SER A 114 -17.10 -1.21 15.56
N GLY A 115 -16.15 -1.98 15.02
CA GLY A 115 -16.06 -2.33 13.61
C GLY A 115 -15.59 -1.18 12.72
N GLY A 116 -14.91 -0.18 13.28
CA GLY A 116 -14.20 0.86 12.53
C GLY A 116 -12.97 0.33 11.79
N VAL A 117 -12.22 -0.59 12.41
CA VAL A 117 -11.15 -1.36 11.78
C VAL A 117 -11.12 -2.76 12.37
N TYR A 118 -11.02 -3.80 11.54
CA TYR A 118 -10.99 -5.20 11.98
C TYR A 118 -10.42 -6.11 10.89
N ILE A 119 -10.03 -7.33 11.27
CA ILE A 119 -9.54 -8.35 10.35
C ILE A 119 -10.65 -9.38 10.14
N HIS A 120 -10.94 -9.73 8.89
CA HIS A 120 -11.88 -10.79 8.59
C HIS A 120 -11.59 -11.43 7.23
N GLY A 121 -11.31 -12.73 7.27
CA GLY A 121 -11.10 -13.56 6.09
C GLY A 121 -9.72 -13.39 5.45
N ARG A 122 -9.51 -14.19 4.40
CA ARG A 122 -8.33 -14.15 3.54
C ARG A 122 -8.77 -14.19 2.08
N ASP A 123 -7.97 -13.60 1.22
CA ASP A 123 -8.14 -13.79 -0.22
C ASP A 123 -7.57 -15.15 -0.67
N LYS A 124 -7.71 -15.47 -1.96
CA LYS A 124 -7.23 -16.72 -2.56
C LYS A 124 -5.72 -16.92 -2.55
N PHE A 125 -4.97 -15.85 -2.26
CA PHE A 125 -3.52 -15.88 -2.05
C PHE A 125 -3.17 -15.93 -0.56
N PHE A 126 -4.15 -16.28 0.28
CA PHE A 126 -4.06 -16.40 1.73
C PHE A 126 -3.67 -15.10 2.46
N ARG A 127 -3.76 -13.94 1.80
CA ARG A 127 -3.45 -12.65 2.41
C ARG A 127 -4.57 -12.26 3.36
N PRO A 128 -4.29 -11.89 4.63
CA PRO A 128 -5.33 -11.45 5.55
C PRO A 128 -6.00 -10.17 5.05
N ALA A 129 -7.33 -10.11 5.16
CA ALA A 129 -8.10 -8.94 4.78
C ALA A 129 -8.39 -8.05 6.01
N ILE A 130 -8.01 -6.77 5.88
CA ILE A 130 -8.27 -5.71 6.85
C ILE A 130 -9.44 -4.89 6.32
N ILE A 131 -10.50 -4.80 7.11
CA ILE A 131 -11.68 -4.03 6.79
C ILE A 131 -11.59 -2.72 7.55
N ILE A 132 -11.75 -1.60 6.83
CA ILE A 132 -11.77 -0.25 7.38
C ILE A 132 -13.13 0.38 7.05
N CYS A 133 -13.83 0.84 8.07
CA CYS A 133 -15.08 1.61 7.93
C CYS A 133 -14.82 3.04 8.43
N PRO A 134 -14.40 3.98 7.56
CA PRO A 134 -14.00 5.32 8.01
C PRO A 134 -15.10 6.07 8.76
N SER A 135 -16.38 5.92 8.36
CA SER A 135 -17.52 6.56 9.05
C SER A 135 -17.71 6.12 10.50
N LYS A 136 -17.26 4.91 10.85
CA LYS A 136 -17.21 4.43 12.23
C LYS A 136 -15.94 4.87 12.94
N LEU A 137 -14.81 4.82 12.23
CA LEU A 137 -13.51 5.21 12.78
C LEU A 137 -13.53 6.67 13.24
N MET A 138 -14.12 7.57 12.45
CA MET A 138 -14.26 9.01 12.73
C MET A 138 -15.09 9.35 13.99
N GLN A 139 -15.70 8.37 14.66
CA GLN A 139 -16.36 8.57 15.96
C GLN A 139 -15.37 8.56 17.13
N PHE A 140 -14.11 8.21 16.86
CA PHE A 140 -13.04 8.16 17.84
C PHE A 140 -12.06 9.31 17.61
N PRO A 141 -11.27 9.67 18.63
CA PRO A 141 -10.16 10.59 18.46
C PRO A 141 -9.08 10.06 17.52
N TYR A 142 -8.45 10.97 16.77
CA TYR A 142 -7.51 10.64 15.70
C TYR A 142 -6.30 9.77 16.13
N HIS A 143 -5.71 10.01 17.31
CA HIS A 143 -4.58 9.22 17.79
C HIS A 143 -4.96 7.73 18.02
N LEU A 144 -6.24 7.44 18.35
CA LEU A 144 -6.71 6.06 18.50
C LEU A 144 -6.80 5.36 17.15
N HIS A 145 -7.00 6.11 16.05
CA HIS A 145 -7.02 5.54 14.70
C HIS A 145 -5.66 4.92 14.37
N LEU A 146 -4.58 5.71 14.55
CA LEU A 146 -3.22 5.25 14.28
C LEU A 146 -2.86 4.10 15.21
N ALA A 147 -3.14 4.25 16.51
CA ALA A 147 -2.83 3.22 17.49
C ALA A 147 -3.54 1.89 17.18
N ALA A 148 -4.82 1.92 16.80
CA ALA A 148 -5.56 0.72 16.42
C ALA A 148 -5.05 0.08 15.13
N CYS A 149 -4.70 0.89 14.13
CA CYS A 149 -4.12 0.37 12.89
C CYS A 149 -2.75 -0.26 13.15
N TYR A 150 -1.84 0.42 13.85
CA TYR A 150 -0.53 -0.13 14.21
C TYR A 150 -0.65 -1.42 15.01
N PHE A 151 -1.52 -1.45 16.02
CA PHE A 151 -1.80 -2.66 16.78
C PHE A 151 -2.21 -3.83 15.87
N LEU A 152 -3.16 -3.63 14.96
CA LEU A 152 -3.62 -4.68 14.06
C LEU A 152 -2.56 -5.09 13.02
N LEU A 153 -1.78 -4.14 12.50
CA LEU A 153 -0.72 -4.43 11.52
C LEU A 153 0.42 -5.22 12.17
N GLU A 154 0.87 -4.82 13.35
CA GLU A 154 1.86 -5.56 14.14
C GLU A 154 1.36 -6.95 14.50
N PHE A 155 0.09 -7.06 14.90
CA PHE A 155 -0.54 -8.35 15.14
C PHE A 155 -0.52 -9.25 13.90
N ILE A 156 -0.81 -8.71 12.71
CA ILE A 156 -0.74 -9.45 11.43
C ILE A 156 0.69 -9.91 11.14
N LEU A 157 1.68 -9.03 11.30
CA LEU A 157 3.10 -9.34 11.07
C LEU A 157 3.57 -10.51 11.94
N GLU A 158 3.15 -10.54 13.21
CA GLU A 158 3.54 -11.57 14.17
C GLU A 158 2.82 -12.91 14.00
N THR A 159 1.59 -12.90 13.47
CA THR A 159 0.69 -14.07 13.57
C THR A 159 0.12 -14.58 12.26
N MET A 160 0.02 -13.77 11.20
CA MET A 160 -0.78 -14.12 10.02
C MET A 160 -0.01 -14.22 8.71
N LEU A 161 1.24 -13.74 8.66
CA LEU A 161 2.09 -13.74 7.48
C LEU A 161 3.08 -14.92 7.49
N ILE A 162 3.54 -15.30 6.29
CA ILE A 162 4.54 -16.33 6.08
C ILE A 162 5.67 -15.76 5.20
N PRO A 163 6.90 -15.59 5.73
CA PRO A 163 8.04 -15.14 4.94
C PRO A 163 8.29 -16.02 3.71
N GLY A 164 8.43 -15.38 2.54
CA GLY A 164 8.65 -15.99 1.25
C GLY A 164 7.40 -16.55 0.55
N GLN A 165 6.23 -16.42 1.17
CA GLN A 165 4.97 -16.89 0.59
C GLN A 165 3.86 -15.82 0.68
N ILE A 166 3.59 -15.34 1.89
CA ILE A 166 2.48 -14.43 2.20
C ILE A 166 3.05 -13.28 3.04
N GLU A 167 3.39 -12.17 2.39
CA GLU A 167 4.02 -11.03 3.08
C GLU A 167 3.21 -9.73 2.99
N ASN A 168 2.00 -9.81 2.45
CA ASN A 168 1.10 -8.67 2.21
C ASN A 168 -0.28 -8.92 2.79
N TRP A 169 -1.04 -7.85 2.97
CA TRP A 169 -2.45 -7.86 3.33
C TRP A 169 -3.32 -7.19 2.25
N VAL A 170 -4.62 -7.44 2.34
CA VAL A 170 -5.64 -6.81 1.50
C VAL A 170 -6.41 -5.79 2.33
N LEU A 171 -6.70 -4.63 1.76
CA LEU A 171 -7.55 -3.63 2.38
C LEU A 171 -8.94 -3.64 1.73
N ILE A 172 -9.98 -3.66 2.55
CA ILE A 172 -11.37 -3.43 2.13
C ILE A 172 -11.86 -2.16 2.84
N VAL A 173 -12.00 -1.07 2.10
CA VAL A 173 -12.46 0.22 2.65
C VAL A 173 -13.94 0.38 2.33
N ASP A 174 -14.79 0.28 3.35
CA ASP A 174 -16.24 0.51 3.21
C ASP A 174 -16.56 2.00 3.34
N LEU A 175 -16.78 2.64 2.18
CA LEU A 175 -17.04 4.07 2.07
C LEU A 175 -18.50 4.44 2.35
N LYS A 176 -19.29 3.53 2.95
CA LYS A 176 -20.67 3.86 3.37
C LYS A 176 -20.67 5.08 4.28
N ASN A 177 -21.39 6.11 3.86
CA ASN A 177 -21.51 7.41 4.55
C ASN A 177 -20.15 8.12 4.74
N TYR A 178 -19.19 7.88 3.84
CA TYR A 178 -17.89 8.53 3.87
C TYR A 178 -17.46 8.97 2.46
N MET A 179 -17.18 10.25 2.28
CA MET A 179 -16.73 10.78 0.99
C MET A 179 -15.23 10.61 0.83
N ILE A 180 -14.79 10.21 -0.36
CA ILE A 180 -13.36 10.01 -0.65
C ILE A 180 -12.57 11.32 -0.55
N SER A 181 -13.19 12.47 -0.83
CA SER A 181 -12.56 13.78 -0.63
C SER A 181 -12.06 13.98 0.81
N ASN A 182 -12.68 13.35 1.81
CA ASN A 182 -12.23 13.41 3.20
C ASN A 182 -10.91 12.65 3.44
N PHE A 183 -10.44 11.80 2.51
CA PHE A 183 -9.08 11.26 2.56
C PHE A 183 -8.01 12.36 2.48
N LEU A 184 -8.32 13.54 1.92
CA LEU A 184 -7.42 14.71 1.94
C LEU A 184 -7.00 15.10 3.36
N VAL A 185 -7.92 14.98 4.31
CA VAL A 185 -7.68 15.31 5.72
C VAL A 185 -6.83 14.23 6.39
N GLN A 186 -6.82 13.01 5.84
CA GLN A 186 -6.13 11.83 6.36
C GLN A 186 -4.79 11.55 5.64
N LYS A 187 -4.23 12.48 4.86
CA LYS A 187 -2.94 12.26 4.18
C LYS A 187 -1.81 11.92 5.16
N LYS A 188 -1.74 12.63 6.29
CA LYS A 188 -0.73 12.38 7.33
C LYS A 188 -0.85 10.95 7.87
N PHE A 189 -2.08 10.52 8.16
CA PHE A 189 -2.38 9.16 8.62
C PHE A 189 -1.85 8.08 7.67
N LEU A 190 -2.14 8.22 6.37
CA LEU A 190 -1.67 7.25 5.37
C LEU A 190 -0.15 7.29 5.20
N SER A 191 0.45 8.48 5.22
CA SER A 191 1.92 8.63 5.15
C SER A 191 2.62 7.93 6.32
N GLU A 192 2.05 8.01 7.53
CA GLU A 192 2.55 7.37 8.74
C GLU A 192 2.58 5.84 8.54
N LEU A 193 1.46 5.27 8.13
CA LEU A 193 1.35 3.84 7.84
C LEU A 193 2.29 3.38 6.72
N PHE A 194 2.38 4.13 5.62
CA PHE A 194 3.24 3.75 4.50
C PHE A 194 4.73 3.88 4.81
N THR A 195 5.10 4.73 5.76
CA THR A 195 6.49 4.87 6.21
C THR A 195 6.95 3.64 6.98
N HIS A 196 6.13 3.13 7.91
CA HIS A 196 6.50 1.96 8.73
C HIS A 196 6.21 0.62 8.06
N TYR A 197 5.28 0.58 7.11
CA TYR A 197 4.86 -0.66 6.44
C TYR A 197 4.97 -0.58 4.92
N PRO A 198 6.14 -0.22 4.36
CA PRO A 198 6.32 -0.14 2.92
C PRO A 198 6.14 -1.52 2.27
N CYS A 199 5.53 -1.52 1.07
CA CYS A 199 5.33 -2.71 0.24
C CYS A 199 4.54 -3.84 0.94
N ARG A 200 3.62 -3.51 1.85
CA ARG A 200 2.77 -4.50 2.55
C ARG A 200 1.36 -4.62 1.98
N ILE A 201 0.92 -3.68 1.16
CA ILE A 201 -0.40 -3.73 0.53
C ILE A 201 -0.32 -4.58 -0.74
N GLY A 202 -1.10 -5.66 -0.79
CA GLY A 202 -1.27 -6.49 -1.98
C GLY A 202 -2.44 -6.03 -2.88
N LYS A 203 -3.55 -5.59 -2.28
CA LYS A 203 -4.73 -5.09 -3.00
C LYS A 203 -5.57 -4.17 -2.12
N ILE A 204 -6.26 -3.19 -2.71
CA ILE A 204 -7.18 -2.27 -2.03
C ILE A 204 -8.52 -2.30 -2.75
N TYR A 205 -9.60 -2.58 -2.02
CA TYR A 205 -10.97 -2.47 -2.50
C TYR A 205 -11.65 -1.24 -1.92
N LEU A 206 -12.16 -0.37 -2.79
CA LEU A 206 -12.98 0.77 -2.39
C LEU A 206 -14.44 0.41 -2.59
N PHE A 207 -15.10 -0.01 -1.51
CA PHE A 207 -16.47 -0.49 -1.53
C PHE A 207 -17.47 0.64 -1.36
N ARG A 208 -18.50 0.69 -2.23
CA ARG A 208 -19.47 1.81 -2.33
C ARG A 208 -18.80 3.16 -2.63
N GLY A 209 -17.63 3.14 -3.27
CA GLY A 209 -17.03 4.35 -3.83
C GLY A 209 -17.84 4.86 -5.01
N ASP A 210 -17.84 6.18 -5.23
CA ASP A 210 -18.32 6.76 -6.47
C ASP A 210 -17.31 6.48 -7.60
N LYS A 211 -17.80 6.37 -8.85
CA LYS A 211 -16.92 6.16 -10.02
C LYS A 211 -15.99 7.35 -10.27
N GLY A 212 -16.31 8.51 -9.70
CA GLY A 212 -15.54 9.74 -9.75
C GLY A 212 -14.39 9.76 -8.75
N LEU A 213 -13.53 8.73 -8.73
CA LEU A 213 -12.25 8.72 -8.01
C LEU A 213 -11.23 9.77 -8.50
N CYS A 214 -11.69 10.83 -9.16
CA CYS A 214 -10.91 11.96 -9.61
C CYS A 214 -10.11 12.52 -8.43
N GLY A 215 -8.82 12.22 -8.39
CA GLY A 215 -7.90 12.74 -7.39
C GLY A 215 -7.19 11.71 -6.52
N LEU A 216 -7.50 10.40 -6.57
CA LEU A 216 -6.70 9.41 -5.82
C LEU A 216 -5.21 9.45 -6.22
N ASN A 217 -4.93 9.76 -7.49
CA ASN A 217 -3.58 9.96 -8.01
C ASN A 217 -2.82 11.13 -7.38
N LYS A 218 -3.50 12.04 -6.68
CA LYS A 218 -2.86 13.10 -5.88
C LYS A 218 -2.44 12.63 -4.49
N PHE A 219 -2.78 11.40 -4.10
CA PHE A 219 -2.61 10.87 -2.75
C PHE A 219 -1.82 9.57 -2.69
N LEU A 220 -1.96 8.73 -3.70
CA LEU A 220 -1.36 7.42 -3.76
C LEU A 220 -0.28 7.39 -4.84
N THR A 221 0.81 6.69 -4.56
CA THR A 221 1.85 6.44 -5.55
C THR A 221 1.29 5.59 -6.71
N PRO A 222 1.87 5.66 -7.92
CA PRO A 222 1.45 4.83 -9.06
C PRO A 222 1.31 3.34 -8.72
N ASN A 223 2.28 2.79 -7.98
CA ASN A 223 2.28 1.39 -7.55
C ASN A 223 1.08 1.08 -6.63
N THR A 224 0.76 2.00 -5.72
CA THR A 224 -0.40 1.82 -4.82
C THR A 224 -1.71 1.96 -5.58
N LEU A 225 -1.83 2.91 -6.51
CA LEU A 225 -3.00 3.09 -7.37
C LEU A 225 -3.30 1.87 -8.23
N TYR A 226 -2.26 1.23 -8.76
CA TYR A 226 -2.39 0.00 -9.55
C TYR A 226 -3.11 -1.12 -8.78
N LYS A 227 -2.98 -1.12 -7.46
CA LYS A 227 -3.59 -2.10 -6.55
C LYS A 227 -5.01 -1.72 -6.11
N VAL A 228 -5.53 -0.55 -6.50
CA VAL A 228 -6.86 -0.06 -6.12
C VAL A 228 -7.92 -0.56 -7.11
N GLN A 229 -8.98 -1.16 -6.56
CA GLN A 229 -10.17 -1.55 -7.31
C GLN A 229 -11.42 -0.93 -6.68
N VAL A 230 -12.17 -0.14 -7.45
CA VAL A 230 -13.51 0.32 -7.04
C VAL A 230 -14.49 -0.80 -7.22
N VAL A 231 -15.23 -1.13 -6.16
CA VAL A 231 -16.20 -2.21 -6.17
C VAL A 231 -17.58 -1.65 -6.46
N GLU A 232 -18.01 -1.78 -7.72
CA GLU A 232 -19.35 -1.37 -8.17
C GLU A 232 -20.42 -2.39 -7.79
N LYS A 233 -20.12 -3.68 -7.98
CA LYS A 233 -21.00 -4.79 -7.66
C LYS A 233 -20.37 -5.61 -6.54
N LYS A 234 -21.17 -6.03 -5.56
CA LYS A 234 -20.71 -6.84 -4.42
C LYS A 234 -19.91 -8.08 -4.85
N ASN A 235 -20.32 -8.71 -5.95
CA ASN A 235 -19.70 -9.95 -6.41
C ASN A 235 -18.33 -9.75 -7.06
N CYS A 236 -17.87 -8.52 -7.33
CA CYS A 236 -16.56 -8.28 -7.95
C CYS A 236 -15.40 -8.80 -7.10
N MET A 237 -15.56 -8.82 -5.77
CA MET A 237 -14.53 -9.35 -4.87
C MET A 237 -14.47 -10.89 -4.86
N LEU A 238 -15.49 -11.58 -5.38
CA LEU A 238 -15.51 -13.06 -5.45
C LEU A 238 -14.53 -13.65 -6.49
N ASN A 239 -13.94 -12.79 -7.32
CA ASN A 239 -12.83 -13.17 -8.21
C ASN A 239 -11.54 -13.47 -7.42
N ASP A 240 -11.42 -12.88 -6.23
CA ASP A 240 -10.23 -12.97 -5.39
C ASP A 240 -10.53 -13.57 -4.00
N PHE A 241 -11.78 -13.65 -3.60
CA PHE A 241 -12.20 -14.22 -2.32
C PHE A 241 -13.15 -15.39 -2.51
N GLU A 242 -12.96 -16.44 -1.73
CA GLU A 242 -13.98 -17.46 -1.54
C GLU A 242 -15.20 -16.85 -0.82
N PRO A 243 -16.45 -17.18 -1.21
CA PRO A 243 -17.64 -16.64 -0.54
C PRO A 243 -17.64 -16.80 0.98
N GLY A 244 -17.19 -17.93 1.53
CA GLY A 244 -17.03 -18.18 2.98
C GLY A 244 -15.88 -17.43 3.66
N GLN A 245 -15.10 -16.62 2.93
CA GLN A 245 -14.12 -15.68 3.49
C GLN A 245 -14.65 -14.23 3.58
N LEU A 246 -15.82 -13.94 3.03
CA LEU A 246 -16.38 -12.59 2.99
C LEU A 246 -17.76 -12.51 3.65
N GLU A 247 -18.01 -11.39 4.33
CA GLU A 247 -19.33 -11.07 4.84
C GLU A 247 -20.35 -10.82 3.69
N VAL A 248 -21.63 -11.16 3.92
CA VAL A 248 -22.72 -10.93 2.97
C VAL A 248 -22.82 -9.47 2.50
N LYS A 249 -22.51 -8.50 3.37
CA LYS A 249 -22.52 -7.07 2.99
C LYS A 249 -21.47 -6.74 1.92
N TYR A 250 -20.41 -7.53 1.83
CA TYR A 250 -19.32 -7.44 0.86
C TYR A 250 -19.46 -8.45 -0.30
N GLY A 251 -20.55 -9.23 -0.34
CA GLY A 251 -20.82 -10.16 -1.44
C GLY A 251 -20.47 -11.63 -1.17
N GLY A 252 -19.96 -11.96 0.01
CA GLY A 252 -19.73 -13.35 0.41
C GLY A 252 -20.96 -14.03 1.00
N SER A 253 -20.71 -15.14 1.70
CA SER A 253 -21.72 -16.00 2.33
C SER A 253 -21.69 -15.94 3.86
N VAL A 254 -20.64 -15.34 4.46
CA VAL A 254 -20.50 -15.25 5.91
C VAL A 254 -21.48 -14.22 6.46
N ARG A 255 -22.21 -14.56 7.54
CA ARG A 255 -23.10 -13.61 8.20
C ARG A 255 -22.31 -12.39 8.66
N ASN A 256 -22.88 -11.19 8.48
CA ASN A 256 -22.22 -9.96 8.91
C ASN A 256 -21.91 -10.02 10.40
N ILE A 257 -20.63 -9.89 10.75
CA ILE A 257 -20.17 -10.02 12.13
C ILE A 257 -20.57 -8.79 12.94
N LYS A 258 -20.85 -9.01 14.22
CA LYS A 258 -21.16 -7.96 15.20
C LYS A 258 -20.11 -7.86 16.30
N ALA A 259 -19.38 -8.95 16.55
CA ALA A 259 -18.22 -8.98 17.43
C ALA A 259 -16.96 -8.87 16.57
N PHE A 260 -16.35 -7.69 16.58
CA PHE A 260 -15.18 -7.38 15.75
C PHE A 260 -13.85 -7.67 16.46
N TRP A 261 -13.88 -7.73 17.79
CA TRP A 261 -12.76 -8.10 18.64
C TRP A 261 -13.25 -8.89 19.87
N PRO A 262 -12.58 -9.97 20.27
CA PRO A 262 -11.41 -10.59 19.61
C PRO A 262 -11.75 -11.16 18.23
N LEU A 263 -10.71 -11.47 17.45
CA LEU A 263 -10.88 -11.98 16.08
C LEU A 263 -11.65 -13.30 16.08
N SER A 264 -12.58 -13.41 15.13
CA SER A 264 -13.36 -14.61 14.90
C SER A 264 -12.65 -15.52 13.89
N VAL A 265 -12.70 -16.83 14.11
CA VAL A 265 -12.24 -17.82 13.11
C VAL A 265 -13.18 -17.75 11.90
N VAL A 266 -12.61 -17.65 10.71
CA VAL A 266 -13.34 -17.63 9.43
C VAL A 266 -13.30 -19.03 8.81
N GLY A 267 -14.13 -19.29 7.79
CA GLY A 267 -14.24 -20.60 7.15
C GLY A 267 -12.89 -21.20 6.72
N ALA A 268 -12.83 -22.53 6.60
CA ALA A 268 -11.61 -23.24 6.21
C ALA A 268 -11.37 -23.27 4.68
N SER A 269 -12.31 -22.78 3.87
CA SER A 269 -12.18 -22.75 2.41
C SER A 269 -11.62 -21.40 1.95
N PHE A 270 -10.65 -21.42 1.04
CA PHE A 270 -9.96 -20.21 0.57
C PHE A 270 -9.95 -20.08 -0.97
N ARG A 271 -10.67 -20.96 -1.70
CA ARG A 271 -10.66 -21.00 -3.18
C ARG A 271 -11.64 -20.00 -3.80
N GLY A 272 -11.22 -19.18 -4.76
CA GLY A 272 -12.12 -18.32 -5.52
C GLY A 272 -13.08 -19.14 -6.41
N MET A 273 -14.21 -18.53 -6.82
CA MET A 273 -15.26 -19.21 -7.62
C MET A 273 -14.75 -19.78 -8.96
N ASN A 274 -13.67 -19.23 -9.50
CA ASN A 274 -13.14 -19.58 -10.82
C ASN A 274 -11.77 -20.29 -10.78
N ASP A 275 -11.25 -20.62 -9.60
CA ASP A 275 -9.92 -21.23 -9.50
C ASP A 275 -10.00 -22.73 -9.86
N SER A 276 -9.21 -23.17 -10.85
CA SER A 276 -9.10 -24.59 -11.22
C SER A 276 -8.42 -25.40 -10.09
N ILE A 277 -8.73 -26.69 -9.97
CA ILE A 277 -8.31 -27.56 -8.86
C ILE A 277 -6.77 -27.74 -8.75
N GLN A 278 -5.96 -27.24 -9.69
CA GLN A 278 -4.63 -27.80 -9.96
C GLN A 278 -3.40 -26.88 -10.06
N GLU A 279 -3.41 -25.58 -9.74
CA GLU A 279 -2.19 -24.75 -9.95
C GLU A 279 -1.54 -24.07 -8.73
N PHE A 280 -2.09 -24.17 -7.52
CA PHE A 280 -1.64 -23.30 -6.40
C PHE A 280 -1.02 -24.00 -5.18
N ILE A 281 -1.13 -25.32 -5.09
CA ILE A 281 -0.62 -26.11 -3.95
C ILE A 281 0.46 -27.05 -4.50
N SER A 282 1.71 -26.83 -4.11
CA SER A 282 2.81 -27.70 -4.54
C SER A 282 2.63 -29.12 -4.00
N THR A 283 3.19 -30.12 -4.67
CA THR A 283 3.28 -31.49 -4.15
C THR A 283 4.22 -31.63 -2.95
N ASN A 284 4.97 -30.58 -2.58
CA ASN A 284 5.85 -30.60 -1.42
C ASN A 284 5.02 -30.62 -0.13
N SER A 285 5.29 -31.60 0.73
CA SER A 285 4.51 -31.89 1.94
C SER A 285 4.70 -30.87 3.07
N SER A 286 5.64 -29.92 2.96
CA SER A 286 5.81 -28.86 3.96
C SER A 286 6.65 -27.65 3.49
N TYR A 287 6.42 -26.49 4.13
CA TYR A 287 7.28 -25.29 4.07
C TYR A 287 8.76 -25.65 4.29
N ARG A 288 9.07 -26.53 5.26
CA ARG A 288 10.45 -26.93 5.60
C ARG A 288 11.14 -27.74 4.51
N GLU A 289 10.42 -28.62 3.80
CA GLU A 289 11.00 -29.43 2.72
C GLU A 289 11.40 -28.57 1.52
N TYR A 290 10.60 -27.54 1.19
CA TYR A 290 10.96 -26.57 0.16
C TYR A 290 12.26 -25.82 0.49
N PHE A 291 12.44 -25.39 1.74
CA PHE A 291 13.68 -24.72 2.17
C PHE A 291 14.87 -25.67 2.31
N GLN A 292 14.66 -26.94 2.66
CA GLN A 292 15.74 -27.93 2.73
C GLN A 292 16.22 -28.40 1.34
N GLY A 293 15.33 -28.47 0.34
CA GLY A 293 15.70 -28.79 -1.06
C GLY A 293 16.49 -27.68 -1.77
N ASN A 294 16.33 -26.42 -1.33
CA ASN A 294 17.05 -25.23 -1.82
C ASN A 294 18.12 -24.79 -0.81
N ALA A 295 19.04 -25.70 -0.46
CA ALA A 295 20.05 -25.59 0.60
C ALA A 295 21.13 -24.49 0.45
N LYS A 296 20.87 -23.39 -0.26
CA LYS A 296 21.69 -22.17 -0.21
C LYS A 296 21.13 -21.07 0.70
N ILE A 297 19.91 -21.22 1.22
CA ILE A 297 19.22 -20.12 1.91
C ILE A 297 18.60 -20.66 3.20
N CYS A 298 19.41 -20.88 4.24
CA CYS A 298 18.89 -21.02 5.60
C CYS A 298 19.96 -20.78 6.66
N SER A 299 20.04 -19.55 7.15
CA SER A 299 20.52 -19.27 8.50
C SER A 299 19.90 -17.97 8.99
N ASP A 300 18.70 -18.03 9.57
CA ASP A 300 18.40 -17.31 10.83
C ASP A 300 16.90 -17.34 11.14
N LEU A 301 16.50 -18.43 11.81
CA LEU A 301 15.32 -18.42 12.70
C LEU A 301 15.74 -18.12 14.16
N SER A 302 17.03 -17.91 14.40
CA SER A 302 17.67 -17.67 15.70
C SER A 302 17.27 -16.31 16.30
N SER A 303 17.10 -15.30 15.45
CA SER A 303 16.82 -13.91 15.83
C SER A 303 15.42 -13.70 16.43
N LEU A 304 14.47 -14.61 16.17
CA LEU A 304 13.12 -14.58 16.76
C LEU A 304 13.08 -15.06 18.22
N LYS A 305 14.14 -15.70 18.74
CA LYS A 305 14.19 -16.18 20.13
C LYS A 305 14.86 -15.20 21.10
N ALA A 306 15.60 -14.21 20.60
CA ALA A 306 16.39 -13.30 21.44
C ALA A 306 15.54 -12.32 22.28
N SER A 307 14.27 -12.14 21.96
CA SER A 307 13.33 -11.27 22.71
C SER A 307 12.64 -11.96 23.90
N LEU A 308 12.99 -13.22 24.21
CA LEU A 308 12.32 -14.01 25.27
C LEU A 308 13.05 -14.04 26.62
N GLN A 309 14.17 -13.34 26.78
CA GLN A 309 14.87 -13.29 28.07
C GLN A 309 14.59 -11.99 28.84
N GLY A 310 13.44 -12.03 29.53
CA GLY A 310 13.28 -11.62 30.92
C GLY A 310 13.66 -10.21 31.33
N GLU A 311 12.67 -9.33 31.39
CA GLU A 311 12.69 -8.22 32.35
C GLU A 311 11.51 -8.36 33.32
N LYS A 312 11.83 -8.26 34.62
CA LYS A 312 10.87 -8.33 35.73
C LYS A 312 10.04 -7.05 35.73
N GLU A 313 8.75 -7.18 35.44
CA GLU A 313 7.80 -6.06 35.43
C GLU A 313 7.57 -5.50 36.84
N SER A 314 7.81 -4.20 37.01
CA SER A 314 7.25 -3.39 38.09
C SER A 314 5.82 -2.98 37.70
N PHE A 315 4.85 -3.24 38.57
CA PHE A 315 3.45 -2.87 38.37
C PHE A 315 3.30 -1.34 38.44
N ILE A 316 3.22 -0.68 37.29
CA ILE A 316 2.74 0.70 37.18
C ILE A 316 1.20 0.67 37.27
N SER A 317 0.61 1.59 38.02
CA SER A 317 -0.84 1.76 38.12
C SER A 317 -1.47 2.00 36.73
N ASN A 318 -2.67 1.43 36.50
CA ASN A 318 -3.39 1.51 35.22
C ASN A 318 -3.61 2.95 34.71
N ASN A 319 -3.63 3.95 35.60
CA ASN A 319 -3.80 5.35 35.21
C ASN A 319 -2.49 5.99 34.74
N ASP A 320 -1.38 5.76 35.45
CA ASP A 320 -0.07 6.32 35.09
C ASP A 320 0.46 5.68 33.79
N PHE A 321 0.23 4.36 33.62
CA PHE A 321 0.57 3.65 32.38
C PHE A 321 -0.23 4.18 31.19
N ARG A 322 -1.52 4.43 31.41
CA ARG A 322 -2.40 4.98 30.38
C ARG A 322 -1.89 6.36 29.96
N ASP A 323 -1.57 7.25 30.90
CA ASP A 323 -1.07 8.60 30.60
C ASP A 323 0.32 8.59 29.91
N GLU A 324 1.19 7.65 30.26
CA GLU A 324 2.47 7.45 29.59
C GLU A 324 2.31 6.94 28.14
N VAL A 325 1.44 5.96 27.91
CA VAL A 325 1.10 5.49 26.55
C VAL A 325 0.41 6.60 25.75
N TRP A 326 -0.45 7.39 26.39
CA TRP A 326 -1.09 8.56 25.79
C TRP A 326 -0.07 9.60 25.32
N GLN A 327 0.87 9.98 26.18
CA GLN A 327 1.96 10.90 25.82
C GLN A 327 2.84 10.34 24.70
N ARG A 328 3.13 9.03 24.71
CA ARG A 328 3.91 8.37 23.66
C ARG A 328 3.18 8.35 22.31
N LEU A 329 1.88 8.06 22.31
CA LEU A 329 1.07 8.10 21.08
C LEU A 329 0.94 9.53 20.52
N GLU A 330 0.84 10.54 21.40
CA GLU A 330 0.89 11.95 21.00
C GLU A 330 2.26 12.34 20.42
N LEU A 331 3.36 11.93 21.06
CA LEU A 331 4.73 12.17 20.57
C LEU A 331 5.00 11.52 19.21
N ILE A 332 4.57 10.26 19.03
CA ILE A 332 4.65 9.56 17.74
C ILE A 332 3.91 10.35 16.66
N SER A 333 2.70 10.84 16.97
CA SER A 333 1.90 11.64 16.03
C SER A 333 2.50 13.02 15.71
N ALA A 334 3.25 13.61 16.64
CA ALA A 334 3.86 14.94 16.51
C ALA A 334 5.21 14.92 15.77
N SER A 335 6.00 13.85 15.94
CA SER A 335 7.38 13.70 15.41
C SER A 335 7.48 13.82 13.89
N TYR A 336 6.42 13.50 13.14
CA TYR A 336 6.43 13.52 11.67
C TYR A 336 6.06 14.88 11.03
N SER A 337 5.72 15.89 11.82
CA SER A 337 5.35 17.20 11.26
C SER A 337 6.52 17.90 10.54
N PHE A 338 7.76 17.46 10.75
CA PHE A 338 8.98 18.05 10.17
C PHE A 338 9.37 17.44 8.81
N LEU A 339 9.45 16.10 8.70
CA LEU A 339 9.93 15.41 7.49
C LEU A 339 8.93 15.44 6.30
N ALA A 340 7.63 15.48 6.59
CA ALA A 340 6.60 15.58 5.55
C ALA A 340 6.51 16.97 4.91
N LEU A 341 6.88 18.04 5.64
CA LEU A 341 6.89 19.41 5.14
C LEU A 341 8.01 19.62 4.11
N GLU A 342 9.18 19.01 4.32
CA GLU A 342 10.27 19.07 3.34
C GLU A 342 9.89 18.34 2.04
N ARG A 343 9.28 17.14 2.11
CA ARG A 343 8.82 16.40 0.92
C ARG A 343 7.78 17.16 0.08
N LEU A 344 6.82 17.80 0.74
CA LEU A 344 5.80 18.60 0.06
C LEU A 344 6.40 19.89 -0.53
N GLY A 345 7.32 20.51 0.21
CA GLY A 345 8.06 21.69 -0.27
C GLY A 345 8.92 21.37 -1.49
N THR A 346 9.65 20.26 -1.49
CA THR A 346 10.50 19.86 -2.62
C THR A 346 9.68 19.47 -3.84
N GLN A 347 8.60 18.68 -3.70
CA GLN A 347 7.74 18.30 -4.82
C GLN A 347 6.97 19.48 -5.43
N GLU A 348 6.44 20.39 -4.60
CA GLU A 348 5.78 21.60 -5.12
C GLU A 348 6.76 22.54 -5.84
N ASN A 349 8.01 22.62 -5.36
CA ASN A 349 9.05 23.43 -5.98
C ASN A 349 9.52 22.84 -7.31
N GLU A 350 9.68 21.51 -7.39
CA GLU A 350 10.02 20.80 -8.62
C GLU A 350 8.90 20.93 -9.68
N GLU A 351 7.64 20.74 -9.29
CA GLU A 351 6.50 20.92 -10.20
C GLU A 351 6.36 22.38 -10.70
N LYS A 352 6.61 23.38 -9.83
CA LYS A 352 6.59 24.79 -10.23
C LYS A 352 7.72 25.10 -11.20
N LYS A 353 8.91 24.55 -10.96
CA LYS A 353 10.08 24.70 -11.82
C LYS A 353 9.83 24.09 -13.21
N GLU A 354 9.32 22.86 -13.27
CA GLU A 354 9.02 22.16 -14.52
C GLU A 354 7.90 22.85 -15.33
N LYS A 355 6.87 23.40 -14.65
CA LYS A 355 5.81 24.21 -15.29
C LYS A 355 6.34 25.55 -15.82
N SER A 356 7.32 26.14 -15.13
CA SER A 356 7.96 27.39 -15.57
C SER A 356 8.87 27.19 -16.78
N GLU A 357 9.63 26.10 -16.80
CA GLU A 357 10.52 25.72 -17.91
C GLU A 357 9.70 25.37 -19.17
N LYS A 358 8.63 24.58 -19.05
CA LYS A 358 7.71 24.27 -20.17
C LYS A 358 6.98 25.52 -20.71
N LYS A 359 6.72 26.53 -19.86
CA LYS A 359 6.14 27.81 -20.31
C LYS A 359 7.16 28.66 -21.06
N ASN A 360 8.41 28.69 -20.60
CA ASN A 360 9.49 29.43 -21.25
C ASN A 360 9.85 28.82 -22.61
N GLU A 361 9.95 27.49 -22.72
CA GLU A 361 10.18 26.82 -24.02
C GLU A 361 9.05 27.07 -25.02
N LYS A 362 7.78 27.06 -24.58
CA LYS A 362 6.65 27.40 -25.45
C LYS A 362 6.67 28.86 -25.90
N LYS A 363 7.12 29.77 -25.04
CA LYS A 363 7.24 31.20 -25.35
C LYS A 363 8.39 31.47 -26.32
N GLU A 364 9.53 30.80 -26.16
CA GLU A 364 10.65 30.87 -27.10
C GLU A 364 10.30 30.27 -28.46
N LYS A 365 9.67 29.09 -28.51
CA LYS A 365 9.21 28.50 -29.78
C LYS A 365 8.22 29.40 -30.52
N ARG A 366 7.29 30.03 -29.79
CA ARG A 366 6.31 30.96 -30.36
C ARG A 366 6.97 32.25 -30.87
N ASN A 367 7.92 32.81 -30.13
CA ASN A 367 8.66 34.00 -30.57
C ASN A 367 9.56 33.71 -31.78
N LYS A 368 10.13 32.49 -31.87
CA LYS A 368 10.95 32.06 -33.02
C LYS A 368 10.10 31.90 -34.29
N LEU A 369 8.92 31.28 -34.17
CA LEU A 369 7.94 31.20 -35.28
C LEU A 369 7.49 32.60 -35.75
N LEU A 370 7.17 33.50 -34.82
CA LEU A 370 6.78 34.88 -35.14
C LEU A 370 7.90 35.67 -35.82
N SER A 371 9.16 35.46 -35.42
CA SER A 371 10.30 36.11 -36.10
C SER A 371 10.54 35.55 -37.50
N GLU A 372 10.34 34.24 -37.71
CA GLU A 372 10.51 33.60 -39.02
C GLU A 372 9.40 34.02 -40.01
N GLU A 373 8.15 34.13 -39.55
CA GLU A 373 7.02 34.64 -40.36
C GLU A 373 7.18 36.13 -40.71
N MET A 374 7.66 36.97 -39.79
CA MET A 374 7.92 38.39 -40.08
C MET A 374 9.08 38.61 -41.05
N THR A 375 10.03 37.68 -41.13
CA THR A 375 11.16 37.76 -42.06
C THR A 375 10.75 37.35 -43.49
N LEU A 376 9.75 36.48 -43.63
CA LEU A 376 9.19 36.06 -44.92
C LEU A 376 8.22 37.09 -45.53
N ALA A 377 7.54 37.90 -44.70
CA ALA A 377 6.57 38.88 -45.18
C ALA A 377 7.18 40.18 -45.74
N SER A 378 8.51 40.40 -45.65
CA SER A 378 9.17 41.63 -46.13
C SER A 378 9.75 41.55 -47.54
N THR A 379 9.59 40.43 -48.24
CA THR A 379 10.14 40.20 -49.59
C THR A 379 9.09 39.83 -50.63
N CYS A 380 8.04 40.64 -50.80
CA CYS A 380 7.25 40.64 -52.05
C CYS A 380 6.57 42.00 -52.24
N GLY A 381 7.08 42.78 -53.21
CA GLY A 381 6.45 44.02 -53.69
C GLY A 381 5.27 43.76 -54.65
N PRO A 382 4.46 44.78 -54.95
CA PRO A 382 3.08 44.59 -55.43
C PRO A 382 3.01 44.54 -56.96
N ASN A 383 2.16 43.68 -57.53
CA ASN A 383 1.44 44.00 -58.77
C ASN A 383 0.27 43.06 -59.14
N ARG A 384 -0.84 43.74 -59.45
CA ARG A 384 -1.87 43.53 -60.49
C ARG A 384 -2.98 42.46 -60.35
N MET A 385 -4.19 43.02 -60.35
CA MET A 385 -5.51 42.45 -60.64
C MET A 385 -5.56 41.73 -61.99
N ILE A 386 -6.24 40.58 -62.05
CA ILE A 386 -7.14 40.17 -63.14
C ILE A 386 -8.30 39.36 -62.52
N ASN A 387 -9.53 39.72 -62.89
CA ASN A 387 -10.79 39.03 -62.59
C ASN A 387 -10.89 37.73 -63.41
N ASP A 388 -11.51 36.68 -62.86
CA ASP A 388 -12.67 36.09 -63.54
C ASP A 388 -13.44 35.14 -62.63
N GLU A 389 -14.76 35.23 -62.79
CA GLU A 389 -15.80 34.47 -62.10
C GLU A 389 -15.91 33.05 -62.67
N THR A 390 -16.18 32.06 -61.81
CA THR A 390 -17.09 30.96 -62.16
C THR A 390 -17.55 30.20 -60.91
N GLU A 391 -18.86 30.07 -60.85
CA GLU A 391 -19.80 29.54 -59.86
C GLU A 391 -19.64 28.05 -59.46
N ILE A 392 -19.65 27.69 -58.15
CA ILE A 392 -20.75 27.05 -57.34
C ILE A 392 -20.58 25.49 -57.21
N PRO A 393 -21.06 24.75 -56.16
CA PRO A 393 -21.58 25.09 -54.83
C PRO A 393 -20.92 24.36 -53.62
N PHE A 394 -21.30 24.87 -52.45
CA PHE A 394 -21.34 24.25 -51.11
C PHE A 394 -21.77 22.78 -51.01
N ALA A 395 -21.12 22.03 -50.11
CA ALA A 395 -21.74 20.99 -49.29
C ALA A 395 -21.09 20.93 -47.90
N CYS A 396 -21.85 21.36 -46.89
CA CYS A 396 -21.67 21.03 -45.48
C CYS A 396 -22.57 19.84 -45.17
N ASN A 397 -22.09 18.80 -44.48
CA ASN A 397 -22.81 18.16 -43.36
C ASN A 397 -22.19 16.82 -42.87
N ILE A 398 -22.07 16.76 -41.54
CA ILE A 398 -22.58 15.70 -40.63
C ILE A 398 -21.75 14.43 -40.38
N CYS A 399 -21.61 14.19 -39.07
CA CYS A 399 -21.24 13.00 -38.32
C CYS A 399 -21.98 11.71 -38.69
N ASN A 400 -21.32 10.56 -38.51
CA ASN A 400 -21.88 9.31 -37.95
C ASN A 400 -20.68 8.41 -37.61
N SER A 401 -20.48 7.89 -36.40
CA SER A 401 -21.33 6.96 -35.62
C SER A 401 -21.54 5.61 -36.32
N ASP A 402 -20.94 4.59 -35.70
CA ASP A 402 -21.37 3.19 -35.60
C ASP A 402 -21.28 2.21 -36.79
N CYS A 403 -20.46 1.17 -36.57
CA CYS A 403 -20.71 -0.24 -36.94
C CYS A 403 -19.99 -1.11 -35.88
N LEU A 404 -20.69 -1.67 -34.89
CA LEU A 404 -21.40 -2.97 -34.87
C LEU A 404 -20.43 -4.18 -34.96
N ILE A 405 -20.19 -4.86 -33.82
CA ILE A 405 -20.90 -6.06 -33.31
C ILE A 405 -20.59 -7.32 -34.15
N PHE A 406 -19.86 -8.26 -33.53
CA PHE A 406 -20.37 -9.58 -33.12
C PHE A 406 -19.69 -10.02 -31.83
#